data_AF-A0A7J6TZC1-F1
#
_entry.id   AF-A0A7J6TZC1-F1
#
_cell.length_a   1.000
_cell.length_b   1.000
_cell.length_c   1.000
_cell.angle_alpha   90.00
_cell.angle_beta   90.00
_cell.angle_gamma   90.00
#
_symmetry.space_group_name_H-M   'P 1'
#
loop_
_entity.id
_entity.type
_entity.pdbx_description
1 polymer ?
#
loop_
_entity_poly.entity_id
_entity_poly.type
_entity_poly.pdbx_seq_one_letter_code
_entity_poly.pdbx_strand_id
1 'polypeptide(L)'
;NKHVGRRSFLQGRETGRRGIRRGSLLLPRASVMMMLEPPVAGGSMLERMNSSAVAAYNVSRLTVVGECSEEEVRHLEECSDKGLVVARWISETVSRSCLEGLITVPPPILSRCYQEISNGMLGFNQAFRVTLVPFPFPFAQLLALLLLVFVVICPTMVVKMTVGKILSPILSFFAVLGYWGLNQIAVELENPFGDDKNDLPLEHVHTAFVDGIHDCAFAGLAETEFADGRRLKQAPAPTAPAEAAPSRTALAEGDPLVVRLNQELAAQCGVPAERLFSRRLKLCDLLLFRESDLAVKFGNETLGREIFR
;
A
#
# COMPACT_ATOMS: atom_id res chain seq x y z
N ASN A 1 -30.04 -43.50 43.90
CA ASN A 1 -29.21 -42.31 44.18
C ASN A 1 -27.78 -42.64 43.76
N LYS A 2 -27.30 -42.00 42.67
CA LYS A 2 -25.95 -42.00 42.05
C LYS A 2 -25.44 -43.32 41.40
N HIS A 3 -25.75 -43.53 40.11
CA HIS A 3 -24.91 -43.34 38.89
C HIS A 3 -23.71 -44.32 38.80
N VAL A 4 -23.75 -45.44 38.05
CA VAL A 4 -23.70 -45.65 36.57
C VAL A 4 -22.41 -45.07 35.95
N GLY A 5 -21.54 -45.80 35.23
CA GLY A 5 -21.54 -47.21 34.83
C GLY A 5 -20.34 -47.59 33.91
N ARG A 6 -20.12 -48.91 33.83
CA ARG A 6 -19.58 -49.76 32.73
C ARG A 6 -18.24 -49.39 32.06
N ARG A 7 -17.17 -50.20 32.22
CA ARG A 7 -16.87 -51.52 31.57
C ARG A 7 -16.75 -51.44 30.04
N SER A 8 -15.84 -52.10 29.32
CA SER A 8 -14.57 -52.82 29.49
C SER A 8 -14.19 -53.34 28.06
N PHE A 9 -12.99 -53.92 27.91
CA PHE A 9 -12.67 -55.14 27.11
C PHE A 9 -11.89 -55.07 25.77
N LEU A 10 -10.68 -55.68 25.85
CA LEU A 10 -9.92 -56.58 24.93
C LEU A 10 -9.37 -56.00 23.62
N GLN A 11 -8.09 -56.07 23.24
CA GLN A 11 -6.97 -57.04 23.36
C GLN A 11 -7.04 -58.30 22.47
N GLY A 12 -6.08 -58.39 21.55
CA GLY A 12 -5.64 -59.56 20.76
C GLY A 12 -5.31 -59.16 19.31
N ARG A 13 -4.24 -59.61 18.63
CA ARG A 13 -3.13 -60.52 18.90
C ARG A 13 -2.14 -60.40 17.71
N GLU A 14 -0.88 -60.74 17.94
CA GLU A 14 0.27 -60.65 17.04
C GLU A 14 0.17 -61.43 15.70
N THR A 15 0.94 -61.03 14.69
CA THR A 15 1.82 -61.95 13.91
C THR A 15 2.84 -61.15 13.09
N GLY A 16 4.12 -61.53 13.22
CA GLY A 16 5.23 -60.88 12.53
C GLY A 16 5.43 -61.33 11.08
N ARG A 17 5.95 -60.41 10.25
CA ARG A 17 6.81 -60.72 9.09
C ARG A 17 7.89 -59.66 8.97
N ARG A 18 9.14 -60.09 9.14
CA ARG A 18 10.35 -59.34 8.73
C ARG A 18 10.33 -59.18 7.21
N GLY A 19 10.61 -57.97 6.72
CA GLY A 19 10.74 -57.71 5.28
C GLY A 19 11.35 -56.34 4.99
N ILE A 20 12.68 -56.29 4.97
CA ILE A 20 13.55 -55.47 4.11
C ILE A 20 13.28 -53.94 4.07
N ARG A 21 14.24 -53.19 4.65
CA ARG A 21 14.45 -51.76 4.46
C ARG A 21 14.49 -51.39 2.97
N ARG A 22 13.64 -50.47 2.54
CA ARG A 22 13.93 -49.54 1.44
C ARG A 22 13.71 -48.13 1.95
N GLY A 23 14.81 -47.38 2.08
CA GLY A 23 14.76 -45.95 2.36
C GLY A 23 14.14 -45.25 1.16
N SER A 24 12.89 -44.82 1.32
CA SER A 24 12.23 -43.93 0.39
C SER A 24 12.80 -42.53 0.62
N LEU A 25 13.62 -42.04 -0.31
CA LEU A 25 13.96 -40.62 -0.42
C LEU A 25 12.65 -39.88 -0.70
N LEU A 26 12.01 -39.37 0.36
CA LEU A 26 10.85 -38.50 0.26
C LEU A 26 11.36 -37.14 -0.21
N LEU A 27 11.44 -36.97 -1.53
CA LEU A 27 11.37 -35.63 -2.12
C LEU A 27 10.04 -35.01 -1.69
N PRO A 28 10.01 -33.78 -1.16
CA PRO A 28 8.76 -33.13 -0.81
C PRO A 28 7.90 -32.98 -2.07
N ARG A 29 6.78 -33.70 -2.11
CA ARG A 29 5.77 -33.65 -3.19
C ARG A 29 5.25 -32.22 -3.46
N ALA A 30 5.44 -31.28 -2.53
CA ALA A 30 5.03 -29.89 -2.67
C ALA A 30 5.77 -29.15 -3.81
N SER A 31 7.05 -29.43 -4.04
CA SER A 31 7.85 -28.68 -5.01
C SER A 31 7.59 -29.07 -6.48
N VAL A 32 7.06 -30.27 -6.71
CA VAL A 32 6.72 -30.75 -8.07
C VAL A 32 5.25 -30.46 -8.42
N MET A 33 4.38 -30.36 -7.41
CA MET A 33 2.94 -30.13 -7.64
C MET A 33 2.64 -28.69 -8.08
N MET A 34 3.49 -27.70 -7.76
CA MET A 34 3.36 -26.34 -8.30
C MET A 34 3.75 -26.20 -9.79
N MET A 35 4.34 -27.22 -10.42
CA MET A 35 4.80 -27.12 -11.82
C MET A 35 3.78 -27.57 -12.88
N LEU A 36 2.60 -28.10 -12.50
CA LEU A 36 1.68 -28.74 -13.45
C LEU A 36 0.19 -28.51 -13.12
N GLU A 37 -0.26 -27.26 -13.00
CA GLU A 37 -1.71 -26.98 -13.15
C GLU A 37 -2.01 -26.38 -14.54
N PRO A 38 -3.00 -26.92 -15.29
CA PRO A 38 -3.42 -26.36 -16.57
C PRO A 38 -4.21 -25.05 -16.38
N PRO A 39 -4.27 -24.17 -17.39
CA PRO A 39 -4.95 -22.88 -17.26
C PRO A 39 -6.47 -23.07 -17.25
N VAL A 40 -7.09 -22.98 -16.07
CA VAL A 40 -8.55 -22.89 -15.94
C VAL A 40 -8.97 -21.42 -16.13
N ALA A 41 -10.04 -21.24 -16.89
CA ALA A 41 -10.52 -19.98 -17.46
C ALA A 41 -10.99 -18.92 -16.44
N GLY A 42 -10.82 -17.64 -16.80
CA GLY A 42 -11.89 -16.66 -16.61
C GLY A 42 -11.88 -15.73 -15.40
N GLY A 43 -10.72 -15.34 -14.86
CA GLY A 43 -10.64 -14.25 -13.88
C GLY A 43 -9.45 -13.35 -14.16
N SER A 44 -9.61 -12.04 -13.98
CA SER A 44 -8.49 -11.10 -14.11
C SER A 44 -7.40 -11.43 -13.07
N MET A 45 -6.13 -11.16 -13.37
CA MET A 45 -5.02 -11.39 -12.45
C MET A 45 -5.26 -10.69 -11.09
N LEU A 46 -5.90 -9.52 -11.11
CA LEU A 46 -6.34 -8.78 -9.93
C LEU A 46 -7.37 -9.55 -9.07
N GLU A 47 -8.36 -10.22 -9.67
CA GLU A 47 -9.33 -11.04 -8.92
C GLU A 47 -8.68 -12.25 -8.27
N ARG A 48 -7.72 -12.88 -8.96
CA ARG A 48 -6.97 -14.02 -8.40
C ARG A 48 -6.06 -13.58 -7.26
N MET A 49 -5.43 -12.41 -7.39
CA MET A 49 -4.62 -11.84 -6.31
C MET A 49 -5.49 -11.44 -5.12
N ASN A 50 -6.65 -10.84 -5.34
CA ASN A 50 -7.57 -10.48 -4.27
C ASN A 50 -8.13 -11.73 -3.57
N SER A 51 -8.49 -12.77 -4.32
CA SER A 51 -9.07 -13.99 -3.75
C SER A 51 -8.04 -14.86 -3.03
N SER A 52 -6.82 -15.01 -3.57
CA SER A 52 -5.76 -15.80 -2.95
C SER A 52 -5.09 -15.06 -1.78
N ALA A 53 -4.96 -13.73 -1.84
CA ALA A 53 -4.45 -12.94 -0.71
C ALA A 53 -5.46 -12.90 0.46
N VAL A 54 -6.77 -12.83 0.17
CA VAL A 54 -7.82 -12.78 1.20
C VAL A 54 -8.07 -14.15 1.84
N ALA A 55 -7.90 -15.26 1.11
CA ALA A 55 -8.16 -16.60 1.64
C ALA A 55 -7.00 -17.18 2.50
N ALA A 56 -5.78 -16.68 2.34
CA ALA A 56 -4.60 -17.17 3.09
C ALA A 56 -4.28 -16.34 4.35
N TYR A 57 -4.73 -15.08 4.42
CA TYR A 57 -4.48 -14.22 5.57
C TYR A 57 -5.46 -14.53 6.71
N ASN A 58 -5.02 -15.35 7.65
CA ASN A 58 -5.58 -15.38 8.99
C ASN A 58 -5.16 -14.06 9.65
N VAL A 59 -5.86 -12.95 9.34
CA VAL A 59 -5.57 -11.60 9.87
C VAL A 59 -5.70 -11.67 11.39
N SER A 60 -4.59 -11.96 12.07
CA SER A 60 -4.32 -11.42 13.40
C SER A 60 -4.67 -9.94 13.31
N ARG A 61 -5.71 -9.51 14.02
CA ARG A 61 -6.29 -8.16 13.89
C ARG A 61 -5.17 -7.13 14.05
N LEU A 62 -4.69 -6.58 12.93
CA LEU A 62 -3.74 -5.47 12.95
C LEU A 62 -4.36 -4.36 13.80
N THR A 63 -3.64 -3.90 14.81
CA THR A 63 -4.12 -2.86 15.71
C THR A 63 -4.34 -1.57 14.91
N VAL A 64 -5.48 -0.92 15.09
CA VAL A 64 -5.77 0.38 14.46
C VAL A 64 -6.00 1.39 15.57
N VAL A 65 -5.60 2.65 15.34
CA VAL A 65 -5.87 3.75 16.26
C VAL A 65 -7.33 4.17 16.10
N GLY A 66 -8.11 4.01 17.16
CA GLY A 66 -9.53 4.37 17.17
C GLY A 66 -10.43 3.32 16.52
N GLU A 67 -11.72 3.66 16.41
CA GLU A 67 -12.74 2.82 15.78
C GLU A 67 -13.06 3.38 14.39
N CYS A 68 -13.11 2.50 13.38
CA CYS A 68 -13.66 2.86 12.08
C CYS A 68 -15.18 2.79 12.13
N SER A 69 -15.85 3.79 11.55
CA SER A 69 -17.31 3.76 11.41
C SER A 69 -17.76 2.64 10.47
N GLU A 70 -18.98 2.15 10.66
CA GLU A 70 -19.56 1.10 9.79
C GLU A 70 -19.61 1.54 8.32
N GLU A 71 -19.82 2.85 8.07
CA GLU A 71 -19.82 3.41 6.71
C GLU A 71 -18.43 3.36 6.07
N GLU A 72 -17.38 3.72 6.81
CA GLU A 72 -15.99 3.65 6.33
C GLU A 72 -15.58 2.22 6.02
N VAL A 73 -15.94 1.27 6.91
CA VAL A 73 -15.67 -0.16 6.68
C VAL A 73 -16.36 -0.63 5.41
N ARG A 74 -17.64 -0.29 5.21
CA ARG A 74 -18.37 -0.66 3.98
C ARG A 74 -17.70 -0.11 2.72
N HIS A 75 -17.26 1.15 2.74
CA HIS A 75 -16.57 1.76 1.61
C HIS A 75 -15.20 1.11 1.34
N LEU A 76 -14.51 0.64 2.39
CA LEU A 76 -13.24 -0.10 2.25
C LEU A 76 -13.44 -1.52 1.72
N GLU A 77 -14.58 -2.14 1.98
CA GLU A 77 -14.92 -3.47 1.43
C GLU A 77 -15.28 -3.40 -0.05
N GLU A 78 -15.96 -2.34 -0.49
CA GLU A 78 -16.40 -2.15 -1.87
C GLU A 78 -15.29 -1.62 -2.80
N CYS A 79 -14.23 -1.02 -2.27
CA CYS A 79 -13.21 -0.36 -3.09
C CYS A 79 -12.09 -1.29 -3.58
N SER A 80 -11.56 -1.01 -4.77
CA SER A 80 -10.46 -1.78 -5.37
C SER A 80 -9.09 -1.44 -4.75
N ASP A 81 -8.86 -0.18 -4.39
CA ASP A 81 -7.61 0.30 -3.79
C ASP A 81 -7.89 0.95 -2.43
N LYS A 82 -7.75 0.14 -1.38
CA LYS A 82 -7.99 0.55 0.01
C LYS A 82 -7.00 1.62 0.48
N GLY A 83 -5.73 1.49 0.09
CA GLY A 83 -4.68 2.41 0.49
C GLY A 83 -4.93 3.82 -0.04
N LEU A 84 -5.32 3.93 -1.31
CA LEU A 84 -5.64 5.20 -1.93
C LEU A 84 -6.88 5.87 -1.30
N VAL A 85 -7.92 5.10 -0.97
CA VAL A 85 -9.13 5.61 -0.30
C VAL A 85 -8.78 6.21 1.07
N VAL A 86 -7.98 5.51 1.88
CA VAL A 86 -7.54 6.02 3.19
C VAL A 86 -6.70 7.29 3.05
N ALA A 87 -5.74 7.32 2.11
CA ALA A 87 -4.91 8.51 1.89
C ALA A 87 -5.73 9.73 1.43
N ARG A 88 -6.79 9.49 0.63
CA ARG A 88 -7.76 10.51 0.26
C ARG A 88 -8.50 11.04 1.49
N TRP A 89 -9.04 10.18 2.34
CA TRP A 89 -9.78 10.60 3.55
C TRP A 89 -8.92 11.43 4.49
N ILE A 90 -7.65 11.05 4.69
CA ILE A 90 -6.71 11.83 5.51
C ILE A 90 -6.51 13.21 4.87
N SER A 91 -6.20 13.26 3.57
CA SER A 91 -5.95 14.54 2.86
C SER A 91 -7.18 15.45 2.84
N GLU A 92 -8.36 14.88 2.66
CA GLU A 92 -9.63 15.58 2.69
C GLU A 92 -9.93 16.15 4.08
N THR A 93 -9.65 15.39 5.14
CA THR A 93 -9.81 15.85 6.53
C THR A 93 -8.90 17.02 6.84
N VAL A 94 -7.64 16.97 6.41
CA VAL A 94 -6.69 18.09 6.57
C VAL A 94 -7.17 19.33 5.80
N SER A 95 -7.69 19.15 4.59
CA SER A 95 -8.23 20.24 3.76
C SER A 95 -9.45 20.90 4.40
N ARG A 96 -10.43 20.10 4.84
CA ARG A 96 -11.64 20.58 5.50
C ARG A 96 -11.32 21.32 6.81
N SER A 97 -10.43 20.75 7.63
CA SER A 97 -9.98 21.37 8.88
C SER A 97 -9.28 22.73 8.67
N CYS A 98 -8.59 22.90 7.55
CA CYS A 98 -8.01 24.19 7.18
C CYS A 98 -9.07 25.21 6.74
N LEU A 99 -10.09 24.78 5.98
CA LEU A 99 -11.19 25.66 5.53
C LEU A 99 -12.08 26.10 6.70
N GLU A 100 -12.29 25.24 7.68
CA GLU A 100 -13.05 25.52 8.91
C GLU A 100 -12.25 26.38 9.91
N GLY A 101 -10.97 26.61 9.65
CA GLY A 101 -10.09 27.40 10.53
C GLY A 101 -9.61 26.65 11.79
N LEU A 102 -9.78 25.32 11.85
CA LEU A 102 -9.24 24.48 12.94
C LEU A 102 -7.71 24.38 12.86
N ILE A 103 -7.16 24.37 11.64
CA ILE A 103 -5.72 24.44 11.37
C ILE A 103 -5.39 25.85 10.92
N THR A 104 -4.75 26.63 11.79
CA THR A 104 -4.36 28.03 11.53
C THR A 104 -2.93 28.19 10.99
N VAL A 105 -2.28 27.06 10.69
CA VAL A 105 -0.88 27.01 10.27
C VAL A 105 -0.73 27.58 8.85
N PRO A 106 0.34 28.36 8.55
CA PRO A 106 0.59 28.90 7.22
C PRO A 106 0.69 27.83 6.10
N PRO A 107 0.25 28.15 4.87
CA PRO A 107 0.21 27.19 3.76
C PRO A 107 1.53 26.44 3.47
N PRO A 108 2.73 27.06 3.53
CA PRO A 108 3.98 26.34 3.26
C PRO A 108 4.26 25.18 4.22
N ILE A 109 3.83 25.29 5.48
CA ILE A 109 4.00 24.23 6.48
C ILE A 109 2.94 23.16 6.28
N LEU A 110 1.70 23.55 5.99
CA LEU A 110 0.60 22.62 5.70
C LEU A 110 0.90 21.75 4.47
N SER A 111 1.49 22.34 3.42
CA SER A 111 1.95 21.61 2.23
C SER A 111 2.89 20.45 2.55
N ARG A 112 3.70 20.55 3.61
CA ARG A 112 4.59 19.45 4.04
C ARG A 112 3.81 18.25 4.57
N CYS A 113 2.65 18.46 5.20
CA CYS A 113 1.80 17.34 5.64
C CYS A 113 1.29 16.51 4.45
N TYR A 114 0.82 17.17 3.39
CA TYR A 114 0.43 16.48 2.15
C TYR A 114 1.59 15.76 1.46
N GLN A 115 2.80 16.34 1.52
CA GLN A 115 4.00 15.68 1.00
C GLN A 115 4.29 14.38 1.75
N GLU A 116 4.19 14.36 3.08
CA GLU A 116 4.41 13.13 3.85
C GLU A 116 3.36 12.05 3.56
N ILE A 117 2.08 12.43 3.38
CA ILE A 117 1.03 11.49 2.94
C ILE A 117 1.38 10.91 1.55
N SER A 118 1.82 11.75 0.62
CA SER A 118 2.25 11.31 -0.71
C SER A 118 3.49 10.41 -0.65
N ASN A 119 4.45 10.70 0.23
CA ASN A 119 5.63 9.87 0.45
C ASN A 119 5.26 8.50 1.00
N GLY A 120 4.31 8.44 1.94
CA GLY A 120 3.75 7.18 2.45
C GLY A 120 3.14 6.34 1.34
N MET A 121 2.32 6.96 0.47
CA MET A 121 1.73 6.27 -0.69
C MET A 121 2.77 5.82 -1.72
N LEU A 122 3.84 6.60 -1.92
CA LEU A 122 4.96 6.20 -2.77
C LEU A 122 5.65 4.94 -2.22
N GLY A 123 5.93 4.89 -0.91
CA GLY A 123 6.51 3.73 -0.25
C GLY A 123 5.62 2.49 -0.36
N PHE A 124 4.32 2.63 -0.13
CA PHE A 124 3.34 1.55 -0.32
C PHE A 124 3.37 1.00 -1.75
N ASN A 125 3.34 1.89 -2.76
CA ASN A 125 3.38 1.47 -4.16
C ASN A 125 4.70 0.81 -4.55
N GLN A 126 5.82 1.22 -3.95
CA GLN A 126 7.11 0.56 -4.16
C GLN A 126 7.09 -0.88 -3.62
N ALA A 127 6.57 -1.10 -2.40
CA ALA A 127 6.40 -2.43 -1.84
C ALA A 127 5.42 -3.30 -2.67
N PHE A 128 4.32 -2.69 -3.12
CA PHE A 128 3.34 -3.36 -3.97
C PHE A 128 3.95 -3.81 -5.31
N ARG A 129 4.84 -3.00 -5.91
CA ARG A 129 5.57 -3.39 -7.14
C ARG A 129 6.49 -4.59 -6.93
N VAL A 130 7.19 -4.65 -5.79
CA VAL A 130 8.05 -5.80 -5.46
C VAL A 130 7.21 -7.09 -5.39
N THR A 131 6.01 -7.01 -4.84
CA THR A 131 5.09 -8.16 -4.74
C THR A 131 4.49 -8.52 -6.11
N LEU A 132 4.18 -7.53 -6.94
CA LEU A 132 3.51 -7.72 -8.24
C LEU A 132 4.42 -8.20 -9.36
N VAL A 133 5.69 -7.86 -9.32
CA VAL A 133 6.65 -8.11 -10.40
C VAL A 133 7.62 -9.21 -9.94
N PRO A 134 7.22 -10.50 -10.05
CA PRO A 134 8.07 -11.61 -9.65
C PRO A 134 9.26 -11.77 -10.59
N PHE A 135 10.27 -12.53 -10.16
CA PHE A 135 11.39 -12.87 -11.01
C PHE A 135 10.89 -13.60 -12.27
N PRO A 136 11.41 -13.30 -13.48
CA PRO A 136 10.82 -13.86 -14.68
C PRO A 136 10.98 -15.38 -14.72
N PHE A 137 9.84 -16.07 -14.82
CA PHE A 137 9.77 -17.53 -14.80
C PHE A 137 10.73 -18.25 -15.76
N PRO A 138 10.93 -17.79 -17.03
CA PRO A 138 11.90 -18.43 -17.93
C PRO A 138 13.34 -18.40 -17.41
N PHE A 139 13.74 -17.35 -16.68
CA PHE A 139 15.06 -17.30 -16.06
C PHE A 139 15.19 -18.30 -14.91
N ALA A 140 14.14 -18.45 -14.09
CA ALA A 140 14.13 -19.44 -13.01
C ALA A 140 14.27 -20.87 -13.56
N GLN A 141 13.55 -21.18 -14.65
CA GLN A 141 13.65 -22.47 -15.33
C GLN A 141 15.05 -22.73 -15.89
N LEU A 142 15.65 -21.74 -16.55
CA LEU A 142 17.00 -21.86 -17.09
C LEU A 142 18.02 -22.07 -15.98
N LEU A 143 17.93 -21.32 -14.88
CA LEU A 143 18.82 -21.46 -13.72
C LEU A 143 18.71 -22.85 -13.09
N ALA A 144 17.49 -23.35 -12.91
CA ALA A 144 17.25 -24.71 -12.40
C ALA A 144 17.86 -25.79 -13.31
N LEU A 145 17.71 -25.63 -14.63
CA LEU A 145 18.33 -26.53 -15.62
C LEU A 145 19.86 -26.50 -15.54
N LEU A 146 20.46 -25.31 -15.46
CA LEU A 146 21.91 -25.14 -15.34
C LEU A 146 22.44 -25.77 -14.04
N LEU A 147 21.73 -25.61 -12.93
CA LEU A 147 22.07 -26.26 -11.66
C LEU A 147 22.02 -27.78 -11.77
N LEU A 148 21.02 -28.33 -12.46
CA LEU A 148 20.92 -29.78 -12.68
C LEU A 148 22.09 -30.31 -13.53
N VAL A 149 22.47 -29.59 -14.59
CA VAL A 149 23.66 -29.92 -15.39
C VAL A 149 24.93 -29.81 -14.54
N PHE A 150 25.02 -28.80 -13.68
CA PHE A 150 26.15 -28.60 -12.77
C PHE A 150 26.33 -29.77 -11.79
N VAL A 151 25.25 -30.37 -11.28
CA VAL A 151 25.33 -31.57 -10.41
C VAL A 151 26.03 -32.74 -11.11
N VAL A 152 25.88 -32.88 -12.43
CA VAL A 152 26.53 -33.97 -13.20
C VAL A 152 27.95 -33.61 -13.59
N ILE A 153 28.17 -32.39 -14.09
CA ILE A 153 29.48 -31.97 -14.62
C ILE A 153 30.50 -31.75 -13.49
N CYS A 154 30.10 -31.10 -12.40
CA CYS A 154 31.02 -30.71 -11.32
C CYS A 154 31.80 -31.90 -10.74
N PRO A 155 31.17 -33.03 -10.33
CA PRO A 155 31.91 -34.19 -9.81
C PRO A 155 32.88 -34.78 -10.84
N THR A 156 32.50 -34.85 -12.12
CA THR A 156 33.37 -35.39 -13.17
C THR A 156 34.63 -34.55 -13.37
N MET A 157 34.49 -33.22 -13.34
CA MET A 157 35.61 -32.29 -13.42
C MET A 157 36.53 -32.39 -12.20
N VAL A 158 35.96 -32.42 -10.99
CA VAL A 158 36.75 -32.50 -9.74
C VAL A 158 37.58 -33.77 -9.69
N VAL A 159 37.05 -34.92 -10.11
CA VAL A 159 37.79 -36.18 -10.19
C VAL A 159 38.95 -36.12 -11.17
N LYS A 160 38.84 -35.38 -12.28
CA LYS A 160 39.93 -35.23 -13.25
C LYS A 160 41.03 -34.30 -12.77
N MET A 161 40.70 -33.30 -11.95
CA MET A 161 41.66 -32.34 -11.42
C MET A 161 42.31 -32.78 -10.10
N THR A 162 41.69 -33.69 -9.35
CA THR A 162 42.13 -34.09 -8.01
C THR A 162 42.55 -35.56 -7.97
N VAL A 163 43.75 -35.85 -7.45
CA VAL A 163 44.32 -37.21 -7.40
C VAL A 163 43.76 -38.06 -6.24
N GLY A 164 43.13 -37.42 -5.23
CA GLY A 164 42.68 -38.08 -4.00
C GLY A 164 41.30 -38.72 -4.06
N LYS A 165 41.20 -40.03 -3.84
CA LYS A 165 39.93 -40.80 -3.86
C LYS A 165 38.88 -40.34 -2.83
N ILE A 166 39.31 -39.80 -1.70
CA ILE A 166 38.43 -39.29 -0.62
C ILE A 166 38.17 -37.79 -0.78
N LEU A 167 39.20 -37.03 -1.20
CA LEU A 167 39.11 -35.58 -1.31
C LEU A 167 38.18 -35.15 -2.46
N SER A 168 38.22 -35.85 -3.60
CA SER A 168 37.38 -35.53 -4.77
C SER A 168 35.87 -35.52 -4.48
N PRO A 169 35.26 -36.56 -3.88
CA PRO A 169 33.83 -36.53 -3.57
C PRO A 169 33.48 -35.44 -2.54
N ILE A 170 34.33 -35.19 -1.53
CA ILE A 170 34.12 -34.14 -0.54
C ILE A 170 34.11 -32.76 -1.19
N LEU A 171 35.10 -32.45 -2.04
CA LEU A 171 35.17 -31.18 -2.75
C LEU A 171 33.96 -30.98 -3.68
N SER A 172 33.56 -32.03 -4.41
CA SER A 172 32.39 -31.97 -5.28
C SER A 172 31.08 -31.76 -4.49
N PHE A 173 30.95 -32.38 -3.31
CA PHE A 173 29.79 -32.21 -2.45
C PHE A 173 29.66 -30.75 -1.99
N PHE A 174 30.74 -30.15 -1.46
CA PHE A 174 30.70 -28.77 -1.02
C PHE A 174 30.50 -27.78 -2.16
N ALA A 175 31.04 -28.05 -3.35
CA ALA A 175 30.79 -27.21 -4.53
C ALA A 175 29.31 -27.24 -4.93
N VAL A 176 28.72 -28.44 -5.07
CA VAL A 176 27.29 -28.58 -5.41
C VAL A 176 26.39 -28.00 -4.32
N LEU A 177 26.68 -28.29 -3.05
CA LEU A 177 25.96 -27.74 -1.91
C LEU A 177 25.99 -26.21 -1.89
N GLY A 178 27.15 -25.60 -2.17
CA GLY A 178 27.31 -24.16 -2.22
C GLY A 178 26.41 -23.51 -3.26
N TYR A 179 26.41 -24.01 -4.50
CA TYR A 179 25.59 -23.44 -5.58
C TYR A 179 24.08 -23.68 -5.36
N TRP A 180 23.69 -24.86 -4.87
CA TRP A 180 22.28 -25.11 -4.53
C TRP A 180 21.83 -24.28 -3.33
N GLY A 181 22.69 -24.12 -2.32
CA GLY A 181 22.42 -23.27 -1.16
C GLY A 181 22.22 -21.81 -1.56
N LEU A 182 23.10 -21.27 -2.42
CA LEU A 182 22.95 -19.92 -2.97
C LEU A 182 21.64 -19.75 -3.72
N ASN A 183 21.23 -20.73 -4.53
CA ASN A 183 19.95 -20.68 -5.23
C ASN A 183 18.76 -20.68 -4.26
N GLN A 184 18.80 -21.48 -3.19
CA GLN A 184 17.73 -21.49 -2.20
C GLN A 184 17.63 -20.16 -1.44
N ILE A 185 18.77 -19.57 -1.07
CA ILE A 185 18.80 -18.23 -0.46
C ILE A 185 18.21 -17.18 -1.41
N ALA A 186 18.53 -17.26 -2.70
CA ALA A 186 17.97 -16.33 -3.69
C ALA A 186 16.45 -16.47 -3.84
N VAL A 187 15.92 -17.69 -3.80
CA VAL A 187 14.48 -17.96 -3.83
C VAL A 187 13.79 -17.41 -2.58
N GLU A 188 14.36 -17.62 -1.39
CA GLU A 188 13.82 -17.06 -0.15
C GLU A 188 13.75 -15.52 -0.19
N LEU A 189 14.82 -14.87 -0.67
CA LEU A 189 14.90 -13.41 -0.76
C LEU A 189 13.99 -12.78 -1.83
N GLU A 190 13.39 -13.58 -2.71
CA GLU A 190 12.49 -13.10 -3.75
C GLU A 190 11.13 -12.64 -3.18
N ASN A 191 10.66 -13.25 -2.09
CA ASN A 191 9.35 -12.96 -1.49
C ASN A 191 9.45 -12.42 -0.06
N PRO A 192 9.98 -11.20 0.16
CA PRO A 192 10.27 -10.67 1.50
C PRO A 192 9.03 -10.34 2.34
N PHE A 193 7.83 -10.40 1.76
CA PHE A 193 6.55 -10.08 2.41
C PHE A 193 5.68 -11.33 2.65
N GLY A 194 6.28 -12.52 2.63
CA GLY A 194 5.62 -13.77 2.96
C GLY A 194 5.44 -13.98 4.47
N ASP A 195 5.26 -15.26 4.83
CA ASP A 195 5.05 -15.71 6.21
C ASP A 195 6.21 -16.57 6.74
N ASP A 196 7.35 -16.59 6.03
CA ASP A 196 8.53 -17.36 6.43
C ASP A 196 9.28 -16.66 7.57
N LYS A 197 10.09 -17.43 8.30
CA LYS A 197 10.80 -16.92 9.50
C LYS A 197 11.80 -15.81 9.18
N ASN A 198 12.27 -15.74 7.93
CA ASN A 198 13.24 -14.76 7.47
C ASN A 198 12.61 -13.58 6.71
N ASP A 199 11.28 -13.55 6.62
CA ASP A 199 10.55 -12.46 5.98
C ASP A 199 10.48 -11.24 6.89
N LEU A 200 10.06 -10.11 6.30
CA LEU A 200 9.88 -8.87 7.03
C LEU A 200 8.80 -9.04 8.11
N PRO A 201 9.07 -8.69 9.38
CA PRO A 201 8.10 -8.82 10.45
C PRO A 201 7.06 -7.68 10.40
N LEU A 202 6.21 -7.69 9.37
CA LEU A 202 5.26 -6.61 9.06
C LEU A 202 4.33 -6.29 10.23
N GLU A 203 3.84 -7.30 10.94
CA GLU A 203 2.96 -7.13 12.12
C GLU A 203 3.67 -6.37 13.26
N HIS A 204 4.94 -6.68 13.51
CA HIS A 204 5.73 -6.02 14.57
C HIS A 204 6.04 -4.57 14.19
N VAL A 205 6.40 -4.33 12.92
CA VAL A 205 6.66 -2.97 12.41
C VAL A 205 5.39 -2.13 12.45
N HIS A 206 4.24 -2.71 12.05
CA HIS A 206 2.94 -2.04 12.12
C HIS A 206 2.56 -1.69 13.56
N THR A 207 2.71 -2.64 14.49
CA THR A 207 2.40 -2.40 15.91
C THR A 207 3.28 -1.28 16.49
N ALA A 208 4.59 -1.31 16.24
CA ALA A 208 5.49 -0.25 16.68
C ALA A 208 5.14 1.12 16.08
N PHE A 209 4.67 1.16 14.83
CA PHE A 209 4.19 2.39 14.20
C PHE A 209 2.92 2.94 14.87
N VAL A 210 1.95 2.06 15.14
CA VAL A 210 0.70 2.41 15.83
C VAL A 210 0.97 2.90 17.25
N ASP A 211 1.86 2.22 17.99
CA ASP A 211 2.29 2.63 19.33
C ASP A 211 2.93 4.03 19.29
N GLY A 212 3.78 4.30 18.30
CA GLY A 212 4.37 5.63 18.10
C GLY A 212 3.34 6.74 17.84
N ILE A 213 2.30 6.46 17.02
CA ILE A 213 1.19 7.41 16.81
C ILE A 213 0.42 7.63 18.11
N HIS A 214 0.11 6.55 18.83
CA HIS A 214 -0.60 6.62 20.10
C HIS A 214 0.19 7.48 21.10
N ASP A 215 1.48 7.24 21.27
CA ASP A 215 2.35 8.02 22.15
C ASP A 215 2.38 9.51 21.79
N CYS A 216 2.44 9.84 20.49
CA CYS A 216 2.39 11.22 20.02
C CYS A 216 1.04 11.89 20.30
N ALA A 217 -0.07 11.16 20.13
CA ALA A 217 -1.40 11.67 20.38
C ALA A 217 -1.63 11.94 21.89
N PHE A 218 -1.20 11.03 22.76
CA PHE A 218 -1.35 11.18 24.22
C PHE A 218 -0.36 12.18 24.82
N ALA A 219 0.88 12.27 24.33
CA ALA A 219 1.83 13.28 24.76
C ALA A 219 1.33 14.71 24.48
N GLY A 220 0.59 14.91 23.38
CA GLY A 220 -0.03 16.20 23.04
C GLY A 220 -1.19 16.60 23.97
N LEU A 221 -1.77 15.66 24.71
CA LEU A 221 -2.85 15.89 25.67
C LEU A 221 -2.35 16.15 27.10
N ALA A 222 -1.08 15.86 27.38
CA ALA A 222 -0.47 16.28 28.64
C ALA A 222 -0.39 17.81 28.63
N GLU A 223 -1.24 18.47 29.42
CA GLU A 223 -1.13 19.91 29.66
C GLU A 223 0.30 20.19 30.11
N THR A 224 1.13 20.74 29.21
CA THR A 224 2.43 21.28 29.59
C THR A 224 2.16 22.59 30.32
N GLU A 225 1.92 22.49 31.62
CA GLU A 225 2.12 23.63 32.51
C GLU A 225 3.59 23.99 32.41
N PHE A 226 3.89 25.08 31.68
CA PHE A 226 5.21 25.68 31.75
C PHE A 226 5.49 26.03 33.22
N ALA A 227 6.71 25.78 33.70
CA ALA A 227 7.13 26.03 35.09
C ALA A 227 6.92 27.50 35.57
N ASP A 228 6.53 28.39 34.66
CA ASP A 228 6.20 29.81 34.85
C ASP A 228 4.68 30.07 34.96
N GLY A 229 3.85 29.03 35.14
CA GLY A 229 2.39 29.16 35.30
C GLY A 229 1.64 29.68 34.06
N ARG A 230 2.32 29.85 32.92
CA ARG A 230 1.71 30.23 31.66
C ARG A 230 1.10 29.00 30.99
N ARG A 231 -0.22 28.86 31.04
CA ARG A 231 -0.95 27.96 30.12
C ARG A 231 -0.71 28.44 28.68
N LEU A 232 -0.49 27.52 27.74
CA LEU A 232 -0.68 27.83 26.32
C LEU A 232 -2.10 28.37 26.20
N LYS A 233 -2.24 29.68 25.97
CA LYS A 233 -3.53 30.25 25.63
C LYS A 233 -3.99 29.49 24.40
N GLN A 234 -5.18 28.89 24.47
CA GLN A 234 -5.94 28.54 23.27
C GLN A 234 -5.76 29.68 22.29
N ALA A 235 -5.33 29.36 21.07
CA ALA A 235 -5.20 30.38 20.03
C ALA A 235 -6.52 31.17 20.04
N PRO A 236 -6.46 32.50 20.21
CA PRO A 236 -7.68 33.28 20.26
C PRO A 236 -8.54 32.90 19.06
N ALA A 237 -9.83 32.64 19.30
CA ALA A 237 -10.80 32.50 18.21
C ALA A 237 -10.52 33.63 17.21
N PRO A 238 -10.58 33.38 15.88
CA PRO A 238 -10.13 34.35 14.88
C PRO A 238 -10.99 35.62 14.95
N THR A 239 -10.61 36.55 15.82
CA THR A 239 -11.29 37.82 16.09
C THR A 239 -10.62 38.98 15.39
N ALA A 240 -9.73 38.71 14.43
CA ALA A 240 -9.18 39.72 13.54
C ALA A 240 -9.47 39.30 12.09
N PRO A 241 -10.07 40.16 11.25
CA PRO A 241 -10.05 39.95 9.81
C PRO A 241 -8.58 39.83 9.41
N ALA A 242 -8.24 38.72 8.75
CA ALA A 242 -6.93 38.37 8.25
C ALA A 242 -6.04 39.60 8.04
N GLU A 243 -5.10 39.80 8.96
CA GLU A 243 -4.13 40.87 8.89
C GLU A 243 -3.47 40.80 7.51
N ALA A 244 -3.55 41.92 6.80
CA ALA A 244 -3.35 41.99 5.37
C ALA A 244 -2.04 41.29 4.97
N ALA A 245 -2.19 40.25 4.15
CA ALA A 245 -1.13 39.73 3.30
C ALA A 245 -0.32 40.91 2.71
N PRO A 246 1.01 40.78 2.57
CA PRO A 246 1.88 41.86 2.11
C PRO A 246 1.24 42.54 0.89
N SER A 247 1.16 43.87 0.98
CA SER A 247 0.61 44.82 0.02
C SER A 247 0.33 44.20 -1.36
N ARG A 248 -0.96 44.00 -1.66
CA ARG A 248 -1.50 43.51 -2.96
C ARG A 248 -1.21 44.50 -4.10
N THR A 249 0.06 44.73 -4.41
CA THR A 249 0.47 45.70 -5.45
C THR A 249 1.42 45.11 -6.49
N ALA A 250 1.65 43.79 -6.50
CA ALA A 250 2.60 43.15 -7.43
C ALA A 250 2.10 41.86 -8.12
N LEU A 251 0.78 41.62 -8.24
CA LEU A 251 0.23 40.41 -8.90
C LEU A 251 -0.99 40.70 -9.80
N ALA A 252 -1.09 41.91 -10.35
CA ALA A 252 -2.26 42.38 -11.11
C ALA A 252 -2.17 42.14 -12.63
N GLU A 253 -1.53 41.06 -13.09
CA GLU A 253 -1.66 40.60 -14.48
C GLU A 253 -2.40 39.27 -14.47
N GLY A 254 -3.73 39.36 -14.51
CA GLY A 254 -4.58 38.20 -14.83
C GLY A 254 -4.40 37.80 -16.29
N ASP A 255 -4.82 36.58 -16.64
CA ASP A 255 -4.72 36.08 -18.02
C ASP A 255 -5.43 37.05 -18.99
N PRO A 256 -4.72 37.65 -19.96
CA PRO A 256 -5.28 38.66 -20.86
C PRO A 256 -6.46 38.13 -21.69
N LEU A 257 -6.54 36.82 -21.92
CA LEU A 257 -7.64 36.19 -22.64
C LEU A 257 -8.91 36.16 -21.78
N VAL A 258 -8.79 35.87 -20.49
CA VAL A 258 -9.94 35.85 -19.56
C VAL A 258 -10.47 37.27 -19.33
N VAL A 259 -9.59 38.27 -19.33
CA VAL A 259 -10.01 39.69 -19.26
C VAL A 259 -10.80 40.09 -20.50
N ARG A 260 -10.36 39.71 -21.71
CA ARG A 260 -11.09 39.96 -22.96
C ARG A 260 -12.43 39.24 -23.00
N LEU A 261 -12.44 37.95 -22.65
CA LEU A 261 -13.66 37.15 -22.59
C LEU A 261 -14.70 37.75 -21.64
N ASN A 262 -14.27 38.18 -20.44
CA ASN A 262 -15.16 38.85 -19.48
C ASN A 262 -15.70 40.18 -20.01
N GLN A 263 -14.96 40.91 -20.84
CA GLN A 263 -15.44 42.15 -21.46
C GLN A 263 -16.47 41.87 -22.55
N GLU A 264 -16.25 40.86 -23.38
CA GLU A 264 -17.18 40.44 -24.43
C GLU A 264 -18.48 39.88 -23.85
N LEU A 265 -18.39 38.99 -22.87
CA LEU A 265 -19.55 38.44 -22.16
C LEU A 265 -20.31 39.52 -21.37
N ALA A 266 -19.62 40.53 -20.83
CA ALA A 266 -20.29 41.64 -20.16
C ALA A 266 -21.11 42.50 -21.15
N ALA A 267 -20.61 42.69 -22.37
CA ALA A 267 -21.32 43.40 -23.42
C ALA A 267 -22.53 42.62 -23.95
N GLN A 268 -22.45 41.29 -24.01
CA GLN A 268 -23.50 40.43 -24.55
C GLN A 268 -24.59 40.08 -23.52
N CYS A 269 -24.19 39.69 -22.31
CA CYS A 269 -25.11 39.17 -21.30
C CYS A 269 -25.55 40.23 -20.26
N GLY A 270 -25.04 41.47 -20.34
CA GLY A 270 -25.39 42.56 -19.42
C GLY A 270 -24.94 42.37 -17.97
N VAL A 271 -24.06 41.40 -17.70
CA VAL A 271 -23.49 41.13 -16.38
C VAL A 271 -22.17 41.92 -16.25
N PRO A 272 -21.94 42.66 -15.17
CA PRO A 272 -20.68 43.38 -14.99
C PRO A 272 -19.50 42.41 -14.99
N ALA A 273 -18.43 42.75 -15.71
CA ALA A 273 -17.25 41.90 -15.93
C ALA A 273 -16.60 41.38 -14.62
N GLU A 274 -16.79 42.08 -13.51
CA GLU A 274 -16.29 41.71 -12.18
C GLU A 274 -17.05 40.53 -11.55
N ARG A 275 -18.27 40.24 -12.01
CA ARG A 275 -19.12 39.14 -11.51
C ARG A 275 -19.07 37.88 -12.37
N LEU A 276 -18.36 37.89 -13.50
CA LEU A 276 -18.26 36.76 -14.43
C LEU A 276 -17.22 35.73 -13.95
N PHE A 277 -15.98 35.82 -14.45
CA PHE A 277 -14.91 34.90 -14.08
C PHE A 277 -13.76 35.63 -13.39
N SER A 278 -13.20 34.99 -12.36
CA SER A 278 -12.03 35.52 -11.65
C SER A 278 -10.87 35.70 -12.64
N ARG A 279 -10.20 36.85 -12.58
CA ARG A 279 -9.00 37.15 -13.39
C ARG A 279 -7.82 36.20 -13.10
N ARG A 280 -7.95 35.32 -12.10
CA ARG A 280 -6.97 34.28 -11.72
C ARG A 280 -7.19 32.94 -12.43
N LEU A 281 -8.33 32.74 -13.09
CA LEU A 281 -8.58 31.54 -13.90
C LEU A 281 -7.79 31.63 -15.19
N LYS A 282 -7.31 30.49 -15.69
CA LYS A 282 -6.79 30.37 -17.05
C LYS A 282 -7.92 30.00 -17.99
N LEU A 283 -7.77 30.32 -19.27
CA LEU A 283 -8.77 29.94 -20.29
C LEU A 283 -9.03 28.42 -20.32
N CYS A 284 -8.00 27.59 -20.11
CA CYS A 284 -8.15 26.15 -20.06
C CYS A 284 -9.01 25.66 -18.89
N ASP A 285 -8.99 26.37 -17.76
CA ASP A 285 -9.85 26.04 -16.60
C ASP A 285 -11.32 26.41 -16.89
N LEU A 286 -11.54 27.45 -17.72
CA LEU A 286 -12.88 27.84 -18.15
C LEU A 286 -13.53 26.81 -19.08
N LEU A 287 -12.73 26.15 -19.92
CA LEU A 287 -13.21 25.10 -20.84
C LEU A 287 -13.65 23.82 -20.12
N LEU A 288 -13.33 23.67 -18.83
CA LEU A 288 -13.74 22.52 -18.02
C LEU A 288 -15.16 22.68 -17.44
N PHE A 289 -15.72 23.88 -17.42
CA PHE A 289 -17.08 24.10 -16.94
C PHE A 289 -18.09 23.52 -17.93
N ARG A 290 -19.02 22.71 -17.41
CA ARG A 290 -20.19 22.25 -18.17
C ARG A 290 -21.31 23.28 -18.08
N GLU A 291 -22.28 23.21 -19.00
CA GLU A 291 -23.48 24.07 -18.99
C GLU A 291 -24.18 24.04 -17.62
N SER A 292 -24.27 22.86 -16.99
CA SER A 292 -24.83 22.69 -15.65
C SER A 292 -24.09 23.48 -14.57
N ASP A 293 -22.77 23.59 -14.67
CA ASP A 293 -21.93 24.25 -13.67
C ASP A 293 -22.08 25.78 -13.77
N LEU A 294 -22.23 26.29 -14.99
CA LEU A 294 -22.50 27.71 -15.24
C LEU A 294 -23.92 28.12 -14.82
N ALA A 295 -24.91 27.25 -15.06
CA ALA A 295 -26.29 27.47 -14.61
C ALA A 295 -26.37 27.60 -13.08
N VAL A 296 -25.66 26.73 -12.34
CA VAL A 296 -25.58 26.80 -10.88
C VAL A 296 -24.85 28.05 -10.41
N LYS A 297 -23.72 28.40 -11.04
CA LYS A 297 -22.93 29.57 -10.66
C LYS A 297 -23.68 30.89 -10.79
N PHE A 298 -24.44 31.06 -11.87
CA PHE A 298 -25.18 32.29 -12.14
C PHE A 298 -26.64 32.24 -11.66
N GLY A 299 -27.10 31.11 -11.12
CA GLY A 299 -28.46 30.91 -10.63
C GLY A 299 -29.53 31.07 -11.71
N ASN A 300 -29.15 31.00 -12.99
CA ASN A 300 -30.02 31.22 -14.13
C ASN A 300 -29.60 30.31 -15.29
N GLU A 301 -30.46 29.34 -15.63
CA GLU A 301 -30.18 28.35 -16.68
C GLU A 301 -30.05 28.97 -18.07
N THR A 302 -30.81 30.02 -18.40
CA THR A 302 -30.72 30.67 -19.71
C THR A 302 -29.42 31.42 -19.87
N LEU A 303 -28.99 32.12 -18.82
CA LEU A 303 -27.71 32.85 -18.77
C LEU A 303 -26.52 31.88 -18.79
N GLY A 304 -26.60 30.76 -18.05
CA GLY A 304 -25.56 29.73 -18.05
C GLY A 304 -25.37 29.10 -19.43
N ARG A 305 -26.47 28.86 -20.16
CA ARG A 305 -26.44 28.35 -21.54
C ARG A 305 -25.89 29.36 -22.54
N GLU A 306 -26.18 30.65 -22.34
CA GLU A 306 -25.69 31.73 -23.21
C GLU A 306 -24.19 31.96 -23.03
N ILE A 307 -23.68 31.90 -21.79
CA ILE A 307 -22.23 31.99 -21.50
C ILE A 307 -21.46 30.75 -21.96
N PHE A 308 -22.12 29.58 -22.03
CA PHE A 308 -21.51 28.35 -22.52
C PHE A 308 -21.33 28.32 -24.05
N ARG A 309 -22.18 29.04 -24.79
CA ARG A 309 -22.13 29.12 -26.26
C ARG A 309 -21.01 30.05 -26.74
#